data_AF-A0A1Q7HQ14-F1
#
_entry.id   AF-A0A1Q7HQ14-F1
#
_cell.length_a   1.000
_cell.length_b   1.000
_cell.length_c   1.000
_cell.angle_alpha   90.00
_cell.angle_beta   90.00
_cell.angle_gamma   90.00
#
_symmetry.space_group_name_H-M   'P 1'
#
loop_
_entity.id
_entity.type
_entity.pdbx_description
1 polymer ?
#
loop_
_entity_poly.entity_id
_entity_poly.type
_entity_poly.pdbx_seq_one_letter_code
_entity_poly.pdbx_strand_id
1 'polypeptide(L)'
;MGASILLEWTTASEKELAAWNIYRSETPGGPFTRLNQVAVPAFGDSASDTGYIFVDDYVHPGRRYYYLLEGLTGLGLPQRSHVVSARVPPGR
;
A
#
# COMPACT_ATOMS: atom_id res chain seq x y z
N MET A 1 -7.35 -21.86 -4.78
CA MET A 1 -6.99 -20.45 -5.02
C MET A 1 -6.99 -19.76 -3.66
N GLY A 2 -5.92 -19.05 -3.32
CA GLY A 2 -5.85 -18.26 -2.08
C GLY A 2 -6.75 -17.02 -2.16
N ALA A 3 -7.07 -16.42 -1.02
CA ALA A 3 -7.72 -15.12 -1.00
C ALA A 3 -6.67 -14.01 -1.18
N SER A 4 -7.07 -12.88 -1.77
CA SER A 4 -6.19 -11.72 -1.95
C SER A 4 -6.95 -10.41 -1.76
N ILE A 5 -6.20 -9.34 -1.49
CA ILE A 5 -6.69 -7.97 -1.47
C ILE A 5 -5.90 -7.16 -2.50
N LEU A 6 -6.60 -6.51 -3.42
CA LEU A 6 -6.04 -5.54 -4.34
C LEU A 6 -6.06 -4.15 -3.68
N LEU A 7 -4.88 -3.53 -3.59
CA LEU A 7 -4.72 -2.12 -3.25
C LEU A 7 -4.49 -1.33 -4.53
N GLU A 8 -5.23 -0.25 -4.69
CA GLU A 8 -5.11 0.67 -5.81
C GLU A 8 -4.95 2.09 -5.26
N TRP A 9 -4.01 2.85 -5.81
CA TRP A 9 -3.85 4.26 -5.49
C TRP A 9 -3.37 5.04 -6.70
N THR A 10 -3.65 6.34 -6.69
CA THR A 10 -3.26 7.28 -7.73
C THR A 10 -2.59 8.48 -7.09
N THR A 11 -1.55 8.99 -7.74
CA THR A 11 -0.89 10.24 -7.37
C THR A 11 -1.01 11.27 -8.47
N ALA A 12 -1.35 12.51 -8.11
CA ALA A 12 -1.44 13.63 -9.06
C ALA A 12 -0.07 14.21 -9.44
N SER A 13 0.92 14.10 -8.54
CA SER A 13 2.30 14.53 -8.78
C SER A 13 3.23 13.70 -7.92
N GLU A 14 4.36 13.30 -8.50
CA GLU A 14 5.38 12.46 -7.85
C GLU A 14 6.71 13.17 -7.72
N LYS A 15 6.70 14.52 -7.76
CA LYS A 15 7.91 15.30 -7.57
C LYS A 15 8.53 14.93 -6.22
N GLU A 16 9.80 14.55 -6.25
CA GLU A 16 10.61 14.11 -5.09
C GLU A 16 10.21 12.77 -4.47
N LEU A 17 9.23 12.06 -5.02
CA LEU A 17 8.88 10.70 -4.62
C LEU A 17 9.75 9.70 -5.38
N ALA A 18 10.43 8.82 -4.64
CA ALA A 18 11.31 7.80 -5.21
C ALA A 18 10.63 6.43 -5.29
N ALA A 19 9.88 6.04 -4.26
CA ALA A 19 9.24 4.72 -4.20
C ALA A 19 8.19 4.62 -3.10
N TRP A 20 7.48 3.49 -3.05
CA TRP A 20 6.46 3.16 -2.05
C TRP A 20 6.82 1.91 -1.23
N ASN A 21 6.64 2.03 0.08
CA ASN A 21 6.50 0.89 0.98
C ASN A 21 5.02 0.69 1.30
N ILE A 22 4.59 -0.58 1.28
CA ILE A 22 3.23 -0.98 1.61
C ILE A 22 3.28 -1.68 2.96
N TYR A 23 2.43 -1.24 3.88
CA TYR A 23 2.33 -1.81 5.21
C TYR A 23 0.95 -2.38 5.46
N ARG A 24 0.90 -3.42 6.32
CA ARG A 24 -0.32 -4.06 6.78
C ARG A 24 -0.34 -4.23 8.30
N SER A 25 -1.50 -4.08 8.89
CA SER A 25 -1.81 -4.42 10.27
C SER A 25 -3.09 -5.24 10.34
N GLU A 26 -3.22 -6.05 11.39
CA GLU A 26 -4.45 -6.77 11.74
C GLU A 26 -5.37 -5.94 12.66
N THR A 27 -4.87 -4.82 13.18
CA THR A 27 -5.60 -3.87 14.03
C THR A 27 -5.59 -2.46 13.41
N PRO A 28 -6.56 -1.58 13.74
CA PRO A 28 -6.58 -0.22 13.21
C PRO A 28 -5.34 0.62 13.58
N GLY A 29 -4.78 0.40 14.76
CA GLY A 29 -3.68 1.21 15.33
C GLY A 29 -2.29 0.63 15.12
N GLY A 30 -2.16 -0.57 14.56
CA GLY A 30 -0.90 -1.28 14.43
C GLY A 30 -0.64 -2.33 15.53
N PRO A 31 0.52 -3.00 15.49
CA PRO A 31 1.70 -2.66 14.69
C PRO A 31 1.54 -2.93 13.19
N PHE A 32 2.19 -2.09 12.38
CA PHE A 32 2.23 -2.24 10.93
C PHE A 32 3.50 -2.96 10.50
N THR A 33 3.34 -3.96 9.63
CA THR A 33 4.44 -4.74 9.03
C THR A 33 4.55 -4.42 7.55
N ARG A 34 5.76 -4.17 7.06
CA ARG A 34 6.02 -3.94 5.63
C ARG A 34 5.80 -5.23 4.85
N LEU A 35 5.01 -5.15 3.78
CA LEU A 35 4.67 -6.29 2.93
C LEU A 35 5.69 -6.51 1.81
N ASN A 36 6.16 -5.43 1.19
CA ASN A 36 7.06 -5.51 0.05
C ASN A 36 8.53 -5.53 0.48
N GLN A 37 9.32 -6.48 -0.03
CA GLN A 37 10.78 -6.50 0.20
C GLN A 37 11.47 -5.38 -0.60
N VAL A 38 11.09 -5.25 -1.87
CA VAL A 38 11.54 -4.19 -2.78
C VAL A 38 10.47 -3.10 -2.84
N ALA A 39 10.89 -1.85 -2.68
CA ALA A 39 9.97 -0.71 -2.76
C ALA A 39 9.41 -0.59 -4.19
N VAL A 40 8.12 -0.25 -4.32
CA VAL A 40 7.51 -0.03 -5.65
C VAL A 40 8.05 1.30 -6.18
N PRO A 41 8.81 1.33 -7.29
CA PRO A 41 9.39 2.56 -7.79
C PRO A 41 8.28 3.54 -8.17
N ALA A 42 8.48 4.81 -7.82
CA ALA A 42 7.65 5.88 -8.36
C ALA A 42 8.06 6.13 -9.82
N PHE A 43 7.10 6.50 -10.67
CA PHE A 43 7.37 6.73 -12.09
C PHE A 43 7.85 8.15 -12.38
N GLY A 44 7.71 9.06 -11.42
CA GLY A 44 8.59 10.22 -11.24
C GLY A 44 8.53 11.27 -12.36
N ASP A 45 8.09 12.47 -11.99
CA ASP A 45 8.18 13.74 -12.75
C ASP A 45 7.07 14.03 -13.77
N SER A 46 6.11 13.13 -13.98
CA SER A 46 4.93 13.48 -14.78
C SER A 46 3.96 14.33 -13.96
N ALA A 47 3.56 15.50 -14.49
CA ALA A 47 2.43 16.30 -13.97
C ALA A 47 1.06 15.66 -14.26
N SER A 48 1.03 14.35 -14.49
CA SER A 48 -0.15 13.55 -14.81
C SER A 48 -0.37 12.50 -13.74
N ASP A 49 -1.64 12.13 -13.57
CA ASP A 49 -2.05 11.06 -12.69
C ASP A 49 -1.29 9.76 -13.00
N THR A 50 -0.70 9.17 -11.96
CA THR A 50 0.00 7.89 -12.03
C THR A 50 -0.72 6.88 -11.14
N GLY A 51 -1.18 5.79 -11.75
CA GLY A 51 -1.91 4.72 -11.07
C GLY A 51 -1.00 3.55 -10.70
N TYR A 52 -1.25 2.99 -9.53
CA TYR A 52 -0.49 1.87 -8.97
C TYR A 52 -1.42 0.78 -8.47
N ILE A 53 -0.92 -0.46 -8.54
CA ILE A 53 -1.58 -1.64 -7.96
C ILE A 53 -0.61 -2.43 -7.10
N PHE A 54 -1.11 -3.00 -6.01
CA PHE A 54 -0.38 -3.96 -5.18
C PHE A 54 -1.34 -5.07 -4.73
N VAL A 55 -0.93 -6.32 -4.89
CA VAL A 55 -1.73 -7.49 -4.49
C VAL A 55 -1.14 -8.09 -3.21
N ASP A 56 -1.95 -8.14 -2.15
CA ASP A 56 -1.65 -8.87 -0.92
C ASP A 56 -2.30 -10.26 -0.98
N ASP A 57 -1.52 -11.27 -1.36
CA ASP A 57 -1.95 -12.68 -1.45
C ASP A 57 -1.82 -13.46 -0.12
N TYR A 58 -1.34 -12.81 0.95
CA TYR A 58 -1.11 -13.45 2.25
C TYR A 58 -2.19 -13.11 3.27
N VAL A 59 -3.45 -13.20 2.83
CA VAL A 59 -4.64 -12.83 3.61
C VAL A 59 -5.56 -14.03 3.81
N HIS A 60 -6.32 -14.02 4.90
CA HIS A 60 -7.22 -15.13 5.22
C HIS A 60 -8.68 -14.72 5.10
N PRO A 61 -9.55 -15.61 4.56
CA PRO A 61 -10.98 -15.36 4.47
C PRO A 61 -11.62 -14.94 5.79
N GLY A 62 -12.60 -14.03 5.72
CA GLY A 62 -13.34 -13.53 6.87
C GLY A 62 -12.60 -12.50 7.73
N ARG A 63 -11.29 -12.28 7.51
CA ARG A 63 -10.48 -11.32 8.27
C ARG A 63 -10.53 -9.91 7.67
N ARG A 64 -10.32 -8.91 8.52
CA ARG A 64 -10.10 -7.51 8.14
C ARG A 64 -8.62 -7.19 8.30
N TYR A 65 -8.08 -6.47 7.33
CA TYR A 65 -6.72 -5.95 7.34
C TYR A 65 -6.75 -4.43 7.16
N TYR A 66 -5.73 -3.78 7.69
CA TYR A 66 -5.52 -2.34 7.65
C TYR A 66 -4.24 -2.04 6.90
N TYR A 67 -4.27 -1.09 5.98
CA TYR A 67 -3.16 -0.80 5.08
C TYR A 67 -2.75 0.66 5.16
N LEU A 68 -1.46 0.88 4.99
CA LEU A 68 -0.83 2.19 5.00
C LEU A 68 0.24 2.22 3.91
N LEU A 69 0.22 3.26 3.09
CA LEU A 69 1.28 3.52 2.11
C LEU A 69 2.26 4.54 2.69
N GLU A 70 3.55 4.29 2.49
CA GLU A 70 4.63 5.21 2.83
C GLU A 70 5.44 5.53 1.57
N GLY A 71 5.35 6.77 1.12
CA GLY A 71 6.19 7.32 0.07
C GLY A 71 7.58 7.65 0.60
N LEU A 72 8.59 7.11 -0.05
CA LEU A 72 10.00 7.39 0.19
C LEU A 72 10.39 8.60 -0.65
N THR A 73 10.77 9.69 -0.01
CA THR A 73 11.19 10.91 -0.70
C THR A 73 12.71 11.01 -0.81
N GLY A 74 13.20 11.74 -1.81
CA GLY A 74 14.63 12.04 -1.96
C GLY A 74 15.25 12.80 -0.77
N LEU A 75 14.42 13.40 0.08
CA LEU A 75 14.83 14.09 1.32
C LEU A 75 14.86 13.17 2.55
N GLY A 76 14.49 11.89 2.41
CA GLY A 76 14.44 10.92 3.50
C GLY A 76 13.25 11.09 4.44
N LEU A 77 12.31 12.00 4.15
CA LEU A 77 11.09 12.19 4.94
C LEU A 77 9.97 11.27 4.41
N PRO A 78 9.37 10.39 5.24
CA PRO A 78 8.28 9.56 4.80
C PRO A 78 6.98 10.38 4.67
N GLN A 79 6.30 10.25 3.53
CA GLN A 79 4.90 10.71 3.39
C GLN A 79 3.97 9.52 3.54
N ARG A 80 3.02 9.59 4.48
CA ARG A 80 2.13 8.47 4.81
C ARG A 80 0.70 8.76 4.40
N SER A 81 0.03 7.74 3.84
CA SER A 81 -1.40 7.83 3.56
C SER A 81 -2.25 7.81 4.84
N HIS A 82 -3.55 8.00 4.71
CA HIS A 82 -4.49 7.52 5.74
C HIS A 82 -4.45 5.99 5.80
N VAL A 83 -4.78 5.45 6.98
CA VAL A 83 -4.99 4.01 7.14
C VAL A 83 -6.33 3.65 6.49
N VAL A 84 -6.31 2.74 5.53
CA VAL A 84 -7.52 2.17 4.92
C VAL A 84 -7.71 0.74 5.41
N SER A 85 -8.91 0.18 5.27
CA SER A 85 -9.15 -1.22 5.65
C SER A 85 -9.96 -1.96 4.60
N ALA A 86 -9.63 -3.24 4.43
CA ALA A 86 -10.35 -4.13 3.54
C ALA A 86 -10.69 -5.43 4.29
N ARG A 87 -11.85 -6.01 3.96
CA ARG A 87 -12.28 -7.29 4.51
C ARG A 87 -12.23 -8.35 3.42
N VAL A 88 -11.58 -9.46 3.72
CA VAL A 88 -11.58 -10.63 2.85
C VAL A 88 -12.94 -11.33 2.99
N PRO A 89 -13.67 -11.58 1.90
CA PRO A 89 -14.89 -12.40 1.96
C PRO A 89 -14.60 -13.77 2.59
N PRO A 90 -15.53 -14.36 3.35
CA PRO A 90 -15.40 -15.74 3.79
C PRO A 90 -15.33 -16.68 2.57
N GLY A 91 -14.56 -17.77 2.71
CA GLY A 91 -14.53 -18.84 1.70
C GLY A 91 -15.91 -19.45 1.57
N ARG A 92 -16.27 -19.86 0.35
CA ARG A 92 -17.53 -20.55 0.08
C ARG A 92 -17.55 -21.94 0.71
#